data_AF-A0AAW4BNJ6-F1
#
_entry.id   AF-A0AAW4BNJ6-F1
#
_cell.length_a   1.000
_cell.length_b   1.000
_cell.length_c   1.000
_cell.angle_alpha   90.00
_cell.angle_beta   90.00
_cell.angle_gamma   90.00
#
_symmetry.space_group_name_H-M   'P 1'
#
loop_
_entity.id
_entity.type
_entity.pdbx_description
1 polymer ?
#
loop_
_entity_poly.entity_id
_entity_poly.type
_entity_poly.pdbx_seq_one_letter_code
_entity_poly.pdbx_strand_id
1 'polypeptide(L)'
;ITCHKVVPLADQTFWTSLLGKGYPAPTRSFRWCTERMKIDPVSDFIKSKVSQFDEVIVVLGSRSQESASRAQVIAKHKIDGSRLARHTTLSNAFIYTPIDTWAVDDVWKILRLCHLETKQTP
;
A
#
# COMPACT_ATOMS: atom_id res chain seq x y z
N ILE A 1 -3.77 0.17 -19.07
CA ILE A 1 -3.76 0.03 -17.60
C ILE A 1 -4.80 -1.04 -17.25
N THR A 2 -4.41 -2.10 -16.56
CA THR A 2 -5.34 -3.14 -16.07
C THR A 2 -5.58 -2.95 -14.59
N CYS A 3 -6.79 -3.27 -14.11
CA CYS A 3 -7.12 -3.28 -12.70
C CYS A 3 -7.21 -4.72 -12.21
N HIS A 4 -6.55 -5.03 -11.10
CA HIS A 4 -6.60 -6.35 -10.47
C HIS A 4 -7.11 -6.21 -9.05
N LYS A 5 -8.32 -6.72 -8.79
CA LYS A 5 -8.87 -6.75 -7.43
C LYS A 5 -8.17 -7.87 -6.65
N VAL A 6 -7.51 -7.50 -5.56
CA VAL A 6 -6.99 -8.47 -4.57
C VAL A 6 -8.06 -8.75 -3.53
N VAL A 7 -8.19 -10.01 -3.12
CA VAL A 7 -9.18 -10.46 -2.13
C VAL A 7 -8.52 -11.37 -1.11
N PRO A 8 -8.95 -11.32 0.16
CA PRO A 8 -8.50 -12.28 1.17
C PRO A 8 -8.92 -13.70 0.81
N LEU A 9 -8.19 -14.67 1.37
CA LEU A 9 -8.62 -16.08 1.37
C LEU A 9 -10.01 -16.20 2.02
N ALA A 10 -10.78 -17.20 1.59
CA ALA A 10 -12.16 -17.40 2.03
C ALA A 10 -12.29 -17.50 3.57
N ASP A 11 -11.29 -18.07 4.23
CA ASP A 11 -11.25 -18.21 5.68
C ASP A 11 -10.73 -16.95 6.41
N GLN A 12 -10.22 -15.96 5.68
CA GLN A 12 -9.67 -14.70 6.22
C GLN A 12 -10.55 -13.47 5.91
N THR A 13 -11.75 -13.68 5.35
CA THR A 13 -12.71 -12.60 5.12
C THR A 13 -13.23 -12.03 6.44
N PHE A 14 -13.84 -10.84 6.38
CA PHE A 14 -14.41 -10.17 7.55
C PHE A 14 -15.42 -11.05 8.29
N TRP A 15 -16.42 -11.61 7.58
CA TRP A 15 -17.47 -12.40 8.20
C TRP A 15 -16.98 -13.78 8.65
N THR A 16 -16.09 -14.43 7.90
CA THR A 16 -15.51 -15.70 8.35
C THR A 16 -14.68 -15.51 9.63
N SER A 17 -13.93 -14.41 9.73
CA SER A 17 -13.12 -14.13 10.92
C SER A 17 -13.98 -13.72 12.12
N LEU A 18 -14.98 -12.86 11.90
CA LEU A 18 -15.86 -12.35 12.96
C LEU A 18 -16.84 -13.41 13.45
N LEU A 19 -17.65 -13.96 12.55
CA LEU A 19 -18.73 -14.88 12.89
C LEU A 19 -18.27 -16.35 12.89
N GLY A 20 -17.40 -16.73 11.95
CA GLY A 20 -16.92 -18.11 11.83
C GLY A 20 -15.84 -18.46 12.84
N LYS A 21 -14.85 -17.58 13.05
CA LYS A 21 -13.72 -17.79 13.97
C LYS A 21 -13.90 -17.11 15.34
N GLY A 22 -14.96 -16.33 15.52
CA GLY A 22 -15.28 -15.67 16.79
C GLY A 22 -14.33 -14.53 17.18
N TYR A 23 -13.62 -13.93 16.22
CA TYR A 23 -12.77 -12.78 16.52
C TYR A 23 -13.62 -11.59 16.96
N PRO A 24 -13.17 -10.76 17.92
CA PRO A 24 -13.86 -9.52 18.24
C PRO A 24 -13.81 -8.57 17.04
N ALA A 25 -14.81 -7.69 16.94
CA ALA A 25 -14.83 -6.66 15.90
C ALA A 25 -13.51 -5.85 15.90
N PRO A 26 -12.92 -5.54 14.74
CA PRO A 26 -11.61 -4.92 14.68
C PRO A 26 -11.66 -3.52 15.29
N THR A 27 -10.70 -3.24 16.16
CA THR A 27 -10.56 -1.95 16.84
C THR A 27 -9.24 -1.28 16.46
N ARG A 28 -9.01 -0.05 16.91
CA ARG A 28 -7.72 0.63 16.69
C ARG A 28 -6.53 -0.13 17.30
N SER A 29 -6.72 -0.86 18.39
CA SER A 29 -5.68 -1.65 19.06
C SER A 29 -5.61 -3.08 18.55
N PHE A 30 -6.73 -3.65 18.08
CA PHE A 30 -6.79 -5.02 17.59
C PHE A 30 -7.25 -5.06 16.12
N ARG A 31 -6.29 -4.77 15.21
CA ARG A 31 -6.51 -4.60 13.76
C ARG A 31 -6.23 -5.87 12.96
N TRP A 32 -6.78 -7.02 13.36
CA TRP A 32 -6.58 -8.29 12.63
C TRP A 32 -6.95 -8.20 11.15
N CYS A 33 -7.87 -7.29 10.79
CA CYS A 33 -8.29 -7.04 9.42
C CYS A 33 -7.18 -6.47 8.52
N THR A 34 -6.23 -5.70 9.09
CA THR A 34 -5.19 -5.04 8.30
C THR A 34 -4.23 -6.06 7.69
N GLU A 35 -3.82 -7.05 8.48
CA GLU A 35 -2.99 -8.15 8.00
C GLU A 35 -3.75 -8.94 6.92
N ARG A 36 -4.90 -9.52 7.30
CA ARG A 36 -5.65 -10.50 6.51
C ARG A 36 -6.29 -9.96 5.24
N MET A 37 -6.84 -8.74 5.29
CA MET A 37 -7.66 -8.20 4.21
C MET A 37 -6.96 -7.11 3.41
N LYS A 38 -5.80 -6.63 3.86
CA LYS A 38 -5.04 -5.60 3.17
C LYS A 38 -3.60 -6.03 2.88
N ILE A 39 -2.84 -6.46 3.88
CA ILE A 39 -1.42 -6.78 3.69
C ILE A 39 -1.25 -8.09 2.94
N ASP A 40 -1.88 -9.17 3.37
CA ASP A 40 -1.68 -10.51 2.80
C ASP A 40 -2.11 -10.57 1.32
N PRO A 41 -3.32 -10.11 0.95
CA PRO A 41 -3.79 -10.21 -0.44
C PRO A 41 -2.93 -9.39 -1.41
N VAL A 42 -2.47 -8.22 -0.96
CA VAL A 42 -1.56 -7.38 -1.75
C VAL A 42 -0.18 -8.02 -1.85
N SER A 43 0.34 -8.57 -0.75
CA SER A 43 1.66 -9.21 -0.72
C SER A 43 1.70 -10.43 -1.63
N ASP A 44 0.67 -11.26 -1.62
CA ASP A 44 0.59 -12.44 -2.47
C ASP A 44 0.46 -12.07 -3.95
N PHE A 45 -0.30 -11.00 -4.25
CA PHE A 45 -0.32 -10.44 -5.60
C PHE A 45 1.07 -9.96 -6.04
N ILE A 46 1.78 -9.21 -5.20
CA ILE A 46 3.13 -8.73 -5.52
C ILE A 46 4.09 -9.92 -5.71
N LYS A 47 4.07 -10.92 -4.83
CA LYS A 47 4.89 -12.14 -4.96
C LYS A 47 4.62 -12.86 -6.29
N SER A 48 3.36 -12.95 -6.71
CA SER A 48 3.00 -13.56 -8.00
C SER A 48 3.62 -12.81 -9.18
N LYS A 49 3.71 -11.47 -9.08
CA LYS A 49 4.34 -10.62 -10.10
C LYS A 49 5.85 -10.68 -10.07
N VAL A 50 6.47 -10.71 -8.89
CA VAL A 50 7.90 -10.95 -8.73
C VAL A 50 8.30 -12.28 -9.36
N SER A 51 7.52 -13.35 -9.12
CA SER A 51 7.79 -14.67 -9.73
C SER A 51 7.65 -14.68 -11.26
N GLN A 52 6.92 -13.73 -11.83
CA GLN A 52 6.68 -13.64 -13.28
C GLN A 52 7.68 -12.73 -13.98
N PHE A 53 8.16 -11.69 -13.30
CA PHE A 53 8.94 -10.59 -13.90
C PHE A 53 10.29 -10.33 -13.22
N ASP A 54 10.70 -11.20 -12.29
CA ASP A 54 11.88 -11.14 -11.42
C ASP A 54 11.93 -9.95 -10.44
N GLU A 55 11.59 -8.75 -10.89
CA GLU A 55 11.59 -7.52 -10.10
C GLU A 55 10.31 -6.70 -10.33
N VAL A 56 9.88 -5.99 -9.30
CA VAL A 56 8.69 -5.12 -9.36
C VAL A 56 8.90 -3.80 -8.63
N ILE A 57 8.28 -2.74 -9.16
CA ILE A 57 8.25 -1.42 -8.52
C ILE A 57 6.82 -1.10 -8.11
N VAL A 58 6.62 -0.85 -6.82
CA VAL A 58 5.34 -0.45 -6.22
C VAL A 58 5.32 1.07 -6.09
N VAL A 59 4.43 1.72 -6.83
CA VAL A 59 4.26 3.18 -6.76
C VAL A 59 3.26 3.52 -5.67
N LEU A 60 3.66 4.37 -4.73
CA LEU A 60 2.83 4.77 -3.58
C LEU A 60 2.79 6.30 -3.43
N GLY A 61 1.67 6.81 -2.91
CA GLY A 61 1.50 8.25 -2.64
C GLY A 61 1.88 8.69 -1.21
N SER A 62 2.70 7.92 -0.48
CA SER A 62 3.04 8.29 0.90
C SER A 62 3.97 9.50 0.93
N ARG A 63 3.78 10.37 1.94
CA ARG A 63 4.54 11.63 2.08
C ARG A 63 5.14 11.75 3.47
N SER A 64 6.34 12.30 3.53
CA SER A 64 7.06 12.51 4.79
C SER A 64 6.32 13.46 5.73
N GLN A 65 5.60 14.44 5.17
CA GLN A 65 4.77 15.38 5.94
C GLN A 65 3.42 14.81 6.40
N GLU A 66 3.07 13.55 6.12
CA GLU A 66 1.83 12.94 6.64
C GLU A 66 1.89 12.73 8.16
N SER A 67 3.05 12.36 8.69
CA SER A 67 3.31 12.24 10.14
C SER A 67 4.80 11.99 10.40
N ALA A 68 5.25 12.24 11.62
CA ALA A 68 6.62 11.92 12.05
C ALA A 68 6.98 10.43 11.82
N SER A 69 6.04 9.52 12.10
CA SER A 69 6.22 8.09 11.87
C SER A 69 6.35 7.74 10.38
N ARG A 70 5.64 8.45 9.49
CA ARG A 70 5.80 8.27 8.04
C ARG A 70 7.17 8.74 7.56
N ALA A 71 7.62 9.91 8.01
CA ALA A 71 8.95 10.41 7.69
C ALA A 71 10.06 9.42 8.10
N GLN A 72 9.97 8.86 9.31
CA GLN A 72 10.93 7.87 9.79
C GLN A 72 10.96 6.60 8.94
N VAL A 73 9.79 6.07 8.54
CA VAL A 73 9.70 4.86 7.71
C VAL A 73 10.25 5.10 6.30
N ILE A 74 9.93 6.25 5.69
CA ILE A 74 10.45 6.62 4.36
C ILE A 74 11.97 6.74 4.40
N ALA A 75 12.51 7.44 5.40
CA ALA A 75 13.96 7.60 5.57
C ALA A 75 14.67 6.25 5.79
N LYS A 76 14.08 5.35 6.59
CA LYS A 76 14.65 4.03 6.91
C LYS A 76 14.83 3.13 5.70
N HIS A 77 13.95 3.22 4.70
CA HIS A 77 13.94 2.31 3.54
C HIS A 77 14.53 2.90 2.27
N LYS A 78 14.93 4.17 2.32
CA LYS A 78 15.56 4.87 1.20
C LYS A 78 16.90 4.22 0.85
N ILE A 79 17.17 4.12 -0.45
CA ILE A 79 18.47 3.70 -0.97
C ILE A 79 19.23 4.96 -1.34
N ASP A 80 20.43 5.15 -0.78
CA ASP A 80 21.26 6.32 -1.06
C ASP A 80 21.60 6.40 -2.55
N GLY A 81 21.48 7.60 -3.11
CA GLY A 81 21.69 7.85 -4.54
C GLY A 81 20.56 7.36 -5.47
N SER A 82 19.47 6.80 -4.94
CA SER A 82 18.32 6.34 -5.74
C SER A 82 17.01 7.04 -5.36
N ARG A 83 16.08 7.11 -6.32
CA ARG A 83 14.68 7.48 -6.06
C ARG A 83 13.83 6.30 -5.56
N LEU A 84 14.40 5.09 -5.57
CA LEU A 84 13.75 3.88 -5.10
C LEU A 84 14.07 3.62 -3.63
N ALA A 85 13.13 2.99 -2.94
CA ALA A 85 13.29 2.44 -1.61
C ALA A 85 13.11 0.91 -1.67
N ARG A 86 13.70 0.17 -0.73
CA ARG A 86 13.47 -1.29 -0.65
C ARG A 86 12.13 -1.59 0.00
N HIS A 87 11.39 -2.56 -0.52
CA HIS A 87 10.23 -3.10 0.20
C HIS A 87 10.71 -3.86 1.45
N THR A 88 9.94 -3.75 2.55
CA THR A 88 10.36 -4.27 3.86
C THR A 88 10.41 -5.80 3.92
N THR A 89 9.41 -6.46 3.34
CA THR A 89 9.18 -7.90 3.50
C THR A 89 9.29 -8.70 2.22
N LEU A 90 9.35 -8.04 1.06
CA LEU A 90 9.31 -8.69 -0.25
C LEU A 90 10.64 -8.43 -0.94
N SER A 91 11.45 -9.48 -1.09
CA SER A 91 12.68 -9.42 -1.89
C SER A 91 12.35 -9.08 -3.34
N ASN A 92 13.23 -8.33 -3.99
CA ASN A 92 13.08 -7.88 -5.38
C ASN A 92 11.85 -7.00 -5.65
N ALA A 93 11.23 -6.46 -4.60
CA ALA A 93 10.24 -5.41 -4.70
C ALA A 93 10.83 -4.07 -4.22
N PHE A 94 10.65 -3.05 -5.03
CA PHE A 94 11.07 -1.68 -4.74
C PHE A 94 9.84 -0.79 -4.58
N ILE A 95 9.99 0.29 -3.81
CA ILE A 95 8.95 1.30 -3.58
C ILE A 95 9.40 2.59 -4.25
N TYR A 96 8.48 3.22 -4.98
CA TYR A 96 8.67 4.55 -5.55
C TYR A 96 7.57 5.49 -5.05
N THR A 97 7.97 6.54 -4.33
CA THR A 97 7.06 7.55 -3.77
C THR A 97 7.33 8.90 -4.42
N PRO A 98 6.67 9.23 -5.55
CA PRO A 98 7.00 10.41 -6.35
C PRO A 98 6.71 11.75 -5.66
N ILE A 99 5.81 11.73 -4.66
CA ILE A 99 5.34 12.91 -3.92
C ILE A 99 5.82 12.91 -2.46
N ASP A 100 6.85 12.13 -2.14
CA ASP A 100 7.33 11.93 -0.77
C ASP A 100 7.72 13.21 -0.03
N THR A 101 8.15 14.23 -0.75
CA THR A 101 8.52 15.55 -0.22
C THR A 101 7.40 16.59 -0.25
N TRP A 102 6.25 16.27 -0.86
CA TRP A 102 5.18 17.25 -1.07
C TRP A 102 4.43 17.59 0.22
N ALA A 103 4.11 18.88 0.38
CA ALA A 103 3.19 19.33 1.41
C ALA A 103 1.74 19.00 1.03
N VAL A 104 0.85 19.08 2.02
CA VAL A 104 -0.59 18.84 1.80
C VAL A 104 -1.18 19.84 0.80
N ASP A 105 -0.74 21.09 0.85
CA ASP A 105 -1.20 22.15 -0.04
C ASP A 105 -0.77 21.92 -1.49
N ASP A 106 0.42 21.36 -1.72
CA ASP A 106 0.90 21.08 -3.07
C ASP A 106 0.04 20.00 -3.75
N VAL A 107 -0.34 18.97 -2.98
CA VAL A 107 -1.28 17.94 -3.45
C VAL A 107 -2.61 18.58 -3.82
N TRP A 108 -3.20 19.41 -2.96
CA TRP A 108 -4.49 20.04 -3.23
C TRP A 108 -4.46 21.03 -4.38
N LYS A 109 -3.37 21.79 -4.54
CA LYS A 109 -3.18 22.69 -5.69
C LYS A 109 -3.26 21.90 -6.99
N ILE A 110 -2.55 20.78 -7.09
CA ILE A 110 -2.59 19.92 -8.28
C ILE A 110 -3.99 19.33 -8.49
N LEU A 111 -4.62 18.79 -7.45
CA LEU A 111 -5.96 18.21 -7.59
C LEU A 111 -7.01 19.25 -8.08
N ARG A 112 -6.91 20.50 -7.60
CA ARG A 112 -7.83 21.59 -7.99
C ARG A 112 -7.54 22.13 -9.39
N LEU A 113 -6.27 22.28 -9.75
CA LEU A 113 -5.86 22.86 -11.03
C LEU A 113 -6.02 21.86 -12.18
N CYS A 114 -5.73 20.57 -11.95
CA CYS A 114 -5.59 19.59 -13.01
C CYS A 114 -6.89 18.91 -13.48
N HIS A 115 -8.09 19.28 -13.03
CA HIS A 115 -9.37 18.72 -13.50
C HIS A 115 -9.33 17.20 -13.72
N LEU A 116 -8.77 16.47 -12.74
CA LEU A 116 -8.47 15.05 -12.91
C LEU A 116 -9.75 14.26 -13.19
N GLU A 117 -9.84 13.67 -14.38
CA GLU A 117 -10.94 12.77 -14.72
C GLU A 117 -10.84 11.50 -13.87
N THR A 118 -11.81 11.29 -12.99
CA THR A 118 -11.94 10.02 -12.27
C THR A 118 -12.75 9.05 -13.12
N LYS A 119 -12.07 8.11 -13.78
CA LYS A 119 -12.74 7.00 -14.46
C LYS A 119 -13.08 5.93 -13.43
N GLN A 120 -14.37 5.71 -13.18
CA GLN A 120 -14.80 4.50 -12.45
C GLN A 120 -14.36 3.28 -13.25
N THR A 121 -13.49 2.48 -12.65
CA THR A 121 -13.07 1.21 -13.23
C THR A 121 -14.11 0.16 -12.81
N PRO A 122 -14.61 -0.69 -13.73
CA PRO A 122 -15.63 -1.69 -13.42
C PRO A 122 -15.21 -2.69 -12.33
#